data_AF-A0A7Y2XSD5-F1
#
_entry.id   AF-A0A7Y2XSD5-F1
#
_cell.length_a   1.000
_cell.length_b   1.000
_cell.length_c   1.000
_cell.angle_alpha   90.00
_cell.angle_beta   90.00
_cell.angle_gamma   90.00
#
_symmetry.space_group_name_H-M   'P 1'
#
loop_
_entity.id
_entity.type
_entity.pdbx_description
1 polymer ?
#
loop_
_entity_poly.entity_id
_entity_poly.type
_entity_poly.pdbx_seq_one_letter_code
_entity_poly.pdbx_strand_id
1 'polypeptide(L)'
;GIDRTHINLPPSHNRLVAELASVQKNLVVVLTNGSAVAMPWLDDVPSVVESWLGGQAGAGAVADVIFGAVNPSGKLAETFPKRLQDTPAYLNFPGEAGESIYGERIFVGYRYYDTLQIEPLFPFGHGLSYTTFDYGDMTVSQAHMSDSDTLTVSATISNTGKMAGKEVVQLYVSDPQSSLQRPLKELKGFSKVSLKPGESKQVHFSLAARDFSFYDPRQSRWIAESGEFEIGIGASSADIRLNQTIRLSSTQELNYVIDEYTFFRELWEDAKTKPLLIEYMPEWIGTQTAEGKPLEEADIHAYLLDQPLIKFPYFTAGEVSKQQIIELIKRCKRMTYRP
;
A
#
# COMPACT_ATOMS: atom_id res chain seq x y z
N GLY A 1 11.64 28.83 1.23
CA GLY A 1 10.98 27.99 0.21
C GLY A 1 11.98 27.58 -0.84
N ILE A 2 13.02 26.87 -0.43
CA ILE A 2 14.02 26.21 -1.29
C ILE A 2 14.18 24.83 -0.66
N ASP A 3 14.30 23.80 -1.49
CA ASP A 3 14.44 22.43 -1.01
C ASP A 3 15.88 22.08 -0.64
N ARG A 4 16.03 21.05 0.20
CA ARG A 4 17.34 20.51 0.55
C ARG A 4 17.89 19.69 -0.60
N THR A 5 19.20 19.75 -0.82
CA THR A 5 19.91 18.92 -1.81
C THR A 5 20.44 17.60 -1.23
N HIS A 6 20.41 17.44 0.10
CA HIS A 6 20.81 16.23 0.81
C HIS A 6 20.05 16.07 2.14
N ILE A 7 20.04 14.83 2.65
CA ILE A 7 19.43 14.51 3.96
C ILE A 7 20.41 14.57 5.14
N ASN A 8 21.69 14.79 4.90
CA ASN A 8 22.71 14.82 5.96
C ASN A 8 22.50 16.01 6.92
N LEU A 9 22.81 15.77 8.20
CA LEU A 9 23.12 16.84 9.15
C LEU A 9 24.43 17.55 8.75
N PRO A 10 24.69 18.78 9.26
CA PRO A 10 25.97 19.44 9.07
C PRO A 10 27.15 18.53 9.47
N PRO A 11 28.26 18.47 8.70
CA PRO A 11 29.37 17.56 8.99
C PRO A 11 29.95 17.71 10.41
N SER A 12 29.95 18.93 10.96
CA SER A 12 30.37 19.21 12.33
C SER A 12 29.48 18.54 13.38
N HIS A 13 28.17 18.42 13.13
CA HIS A 13 27.24 17.76 14.05
C HIS A 13 27.48 16.25 14.06
N ASN A 14 27.62 15.64 12.89
CA ASN A 14 27.95 14.21 12.78
C ASN A 14 29.27 13.88 13.46
N ARG A 15 30.31 14.70 13.25
CA ARG A 15 31.59 14.54 13.92
C ARG A 15 31.45 14.65 15.44
N LEU A 16 30.74 15.66 15.93
CA LEU A 16 30.53 15.84 17.37
C LEU A 16 29.87 14.62 18.02
N VAL A 17 28.82 14.08 17.40
CA VAL A 17 28.13 12.89 17.92
C VAL A 17 29.06 11.68 17.95
N ALA A 18 29.81 11.43 16.87
CA ALA A 18 30.75 10.31 16.80
C ALA A 18 31.87 10.40 17.86
N GLU A 19 32.46 11.59 18.04
CA GLU A 19 33.51 11.81 19.06
C GLU A 19 32.95 11.60 20.47
N LEU A 20 31.75 12.10 20.77
CA LEU A 20 31.09 11.90 22.07
C LEU A 20 30.76 10.42 22.32
N ALA A 21 30.20 9.72 21.33
CA ALA A 21 29.85 8.30 21.42
C ALA A 21 31.09 7.39 21.66
N SER A 22 32.26 7.82 21.18
CA SER A 22 33.52 7.12 21.40
C SER A 22 33.99 7.15 22.86
N VAL A 23 33.67 8.22 23.61
CA VAL A 23 34.13 8.42 25.00
C VAL A 23 33.02 8.33 26.05
N GLN A 24 31.75 8.40 25.66
CA GLN A 24 30.59 8.37 26.56
C GLN A 24 29.54 7.37 26.05
N LYS A 25 29.33 6.30 26.80
CA LYS A 25 28.35 5.25 26.47
C LYS A 25 26.92 5.58 26.90
N ASN A 26 26.73 6.52 27.82
CA ASN A 26 25.42 7.00 28.25
C ASN A 26 25.10 8.32 27.53
N LEU A 27 24.86 8.24 26.22
CA LEU A 27 24.63 9.40 25.36
C LEU A 27 23.20 9.38 24.80
N VAL A 28 22.47 10.48 24.96
CA VAL A 28 21.17 10.68 24.30
C VAL A 28 21.33 11.77 23.26
N VAL A 29 21.02 11.48 22.00
CA VAL A 29 21.01 12.48 20.93
C VAL A 29 19.58 12.97 20.71
N VAL A 30 19.36 14.27 20.88
CA VAL A 30 18.06 14.89 20.58
C VAL A 30 18.14 15.57 19.23
N LEU A 31 17.23 15.21 18.33
CA LEU A 31 17.15 15.73 16.97
C LEU A 31 16.06 16.80 16.87
N THR A 32 16.38 17.89 16.17
CA THR A 32 15.48 19.01 15.88
C THR A 32 15.61 19.32 14.39
N ASN A 33 14.66 18.82 13.61
CA ASN A 33 14.66 18.91 12.15
C ASN A 33 13.21 18.99 11.64
N GLY A 34 13.04 19.51 10.42
CA GLY A 34 11.72 19.62 9.79
C GLY A 34 11.31 18.41 8.94
N SER A 35 12.24 17.51 8.65
CA SER A 35 12.03 16.27 7.88
C SER A 35 13.18 15.30 8.18
N ALA A 36 13.11 14.09 7.64
CA ALA A 36 14.08 13.03 7.80
C ALA A 36 15.53 13.49 7.57
N VAL A 37 16.42 12.97 8.39
CA VAL A 37 17.86 13.20 8.33
C VAL A 37 18.62 11.89 8.38
N ALA A 38 19.75 11.82 7.67
CA ALA A 38 20.66 10.67 7.79
C ALA A 38 21.39 10.71 9.14
N MET A 39 21.55 9.53 9.75
CA MET A 39 22.21 9.34 11.04
C MET A 39 23.34 8.30 10.90
N PRO A 40 24.48 8.64 10.29
CA PRO A 40 25.57 7.68 10.06
C PRO A 40 26.21 7.15 11.35
N TRP A 41 25.93 7.78 12.49
CA TRP A 41 26.41 7.44 13.84
C TRP A 41 25.36 6.68 14.67
N LEU A 42 24.22 6.28 14.08
CA LEU A 42 23.09 5.71 14.83
C LEU A 42 23.48 4.49 15.66
N ASP A 43 24.29 3.59 15.09
CA ASP A 43 24.73 2.36 15.75
C ASP A 43 25.69 2.60 16.93
N ASP A 44 26.29 3.79 17.02
CA ASP A 44 27.24 4.15 18.07
C ASP A 44 26.56 4.77 19.30
N VAL A 45 25.28 5.14 19.22
CA VAL A 45 24.55 5.81 20.29
C VAL A 45 23.44 4.93 20.87
N PRO A 46 23.25 4.90 22.20
CA PRO A 46 22.24 4.04 22.81
C PRO A 46 20.81 4.58 22.65
N SER A 47 20.64 5.87 22.35
CA SER A 47 19.33 6.52 22.37
C SER A 47 19.27 7.77 21.50
N VAL A 48 18.18 7.87 20.72
CA VAL A 48 17.85 9.04 19.92
C VAL A 48 16.42 9.47 20.23
N VAL A 49 16.21 10.78 20.38
CA VAL A 49 14.89 11.40 20.53
C VAL A 49 14.66 12.34 19.35
N GLU A 50 13.74 11.97 18.45
CA GLU A 50 13.26 12.87 17.40
C GLU A 50 12.21 13.82 17.98
N SER A 51 12.55 15.11 18.05
CA SER A 51 11.72 16.16 18.67
C SER A 51 11.06 17.11 17.68
N TRP A 52 11.39 16.99 16.39
CA TRP A 52 10.90 17.86 15.32
C TRP A 52 11.11 19.34 15.62
N LEU A 53 10.21 20.21 15.13
CA LEU A 53 10.16 21.62 15.45
C LEU A 53 9.06 21.88 16.49
N GLY A 54 9.37 21.69 17.77
CA GLY A 54 8.41 21.72 18.89
C GLY A 54 7.85 23.10 19.29
N GLY A 55 8.14 24.18 18.54
CA GLY A 55 7.70 25.54 18.85
C GLY A 55 8.23 26.08 20.19
N GLN A 56 7.60 27.14 20.71
CA GLN A 56 8.08 27.85 21.90
C GLN A 56 8.12 27.00 23.20
N ALA A 57 7.34 25.92 23.26
CA ALA A 57 7.31 24.99 24.39
C ALA A 57 8.18 23.73 24.18
N GLY A 58 8.85 23.62 23.03
CA GLY A 58 9.54 22.39 22.61
C GLY A 58 10.62 21.94 23.59
N ALA A 59 11.45 22.87 24.08
CA ALA A 59 12.51 22.53 25.03
C ALA A 59 11.98 21.93 26.34
N GLY A 60 10.88 22.49 26.87
CA GLY A 60 10.21 21.96 28.07
C GLY A 60 9.63 20.57 27.81
N ALA A 61 8.96 20.38 26.68
CA ALA A 61 8.40 19.08 26.31
C ALA A 61 9.48 18.00 26.13
N VAL A 62 10.62 18.35 25.53
CA VAL A 62 11.78 17.45 25.42
C VAL A 62 12.33 17.08 26.80
N ALA A 63 12.46 18.05 27.71
CA ALA A 63 12.88 17.77 29.08
C ALA A 63 11.91 16.81 29.78
N ASP A 64 10.61 17.04 29.67
CA ASP A 64 9.59 16.15 30.26
C ASP A 64 9.70 14.71 29.73
N VAL A 65 10.02 14.55 28.44
CA VAL A 65 10.27 13.23 27.85
C VAL A 65 11.57 12.63 28.36
N ILE A 66 12.69 13.34 28.31
CA ILE A 66 14.01 12.81 28.71
C ILE A 66 14.02 12.38 30.18
N PHE A 67 13.38 13.16 31.05
CA PHE A 67 13.31 12.86 32.48
C PHE A 67 12.15 11.93 32.86
N GLY A 68 11.35 11.46 31.89
CA GLY A 68 10.27 10.51 32.12
C GLY A 68 9.06 11.09 32.85
N ALA A 69 8.93 12.42 32.93
CA ALA A 69 7.68 13.06 33.36
C ALA A 69 6.54 12.75 32.36
N VAL A 70 6.89 12.58 31.08
CA VAL A 70 5.99 12.11 30.03
C VAL A 70 6.62 10.90 29.32
N ASN A 71 5.84 9.83 29.16
CA ASN A 71 6.22 8.69 28.31
C ASN A 71 6.06 9.06 26.82
N PRO A 72 7.12 8.96 25.98
CA PRO A 72 7.01 9.26 24.56
C PRO A 72 6.00 8.34 23.89
N SER A 73 5.19 8.94 23.00
CA SER A 73 4.12 8.23 22.28
C SER A 73 3.90 8.76 20.87
N GLY A 74 4.91 9.45 20.32
CA GLY A 74 4.93 9.86 18.93
C GLY A 74 5.21 8.65 18.04
N LYS A 75 4.61 8.62 16.85
CA LYS A 75 4.95 7.69 15.77
C LYS A 75 5.31 8.50 14.53
N LEU A 76 6.30 8.05 13.76
CA LEU A 76 6.76 8.76 12.57
C LEU A 76 5.64 8.89 11.53
N ALA A 77 5.42 10.11 11.03
CA ALA A 77 4.49 10.38 9.94
C ALA A 77 5.14 10.23 8.55
N GLU A 78 6.46 10.05 8.51
CA GLU A 78 7.26 9.87 7.30
C GLU A 78 8.28 8.75 7.51
N THR A 79 8.65 8.05 6.43
CA THR A 79 9.73 7.06 6.46
C THR A 79 11.07 7.78 6.49
N PHE A 80 11.98 7.36 7.37
CA PHE A 80 13.36 7.84 7.36
C PHE A 80 14.18 6.94 6.44
N PRO A 81 14.67 7.42 5.28
CA PRO A 81 15.53 6.61 4.42
C PRO A 81 16.91 6.38 5.04
N LYS A 82 17.54 5.25 4.70
CA LYS A 82 18.99 5.07 4.94
C LYS A 82 19.81 5.98 4.02
N ARG A 83 19.37 6.16 2.76
CA ARG A 83 20.02 7.03 1.76
C ARG A 83 18.97 7.83 0.99
N LEU A 84 19.30 9.06 0.59
CA LEU A 84 18.39 9.88 -0.24
C LEU A 84 18.03 9.18 -1.56
N GLN A 85 18.96 8.39 -2.10
CA GLN A 85 18.80 7.59 -3.31
C GLN A 85 17.71 6.51 -3.19
N ASP A 86 17.38 6.09 -1.98
CA ASP A 86 16.35 5.08 -1.73
C ASP A 86 14.94 5.69 -1.71
N THR A 87 14.82 7.02 -1.81
CA THR A 87 13.52 7.68 -1.86
C THR A 87 12.87 7.52 -3.23
N PRO A 88 11.54 7.30 -3.28
CA PRO A 88 10.85 7.03 -4.54
C PRO A 88 10.95 8.16 -5.57
N ALA A 89 11.07 9.41 -5.10
CA ALA A 89 11.15 10.59 -5.95
C ALA A 89 12.59 10.94 -6.38
N TYR A 90 13.62 10.19 -5.97
CA TYR A 90 15.02 10.58 -6.14
C TYR A 90 15.40 10.96 -7.57
N LEU A 91 14.91 10.21 -8.56
CA LEU A 91 15.22 10.45 -9.97
C LEU A 91 14.41 11.60 -10.60
N ASN A 92 13.25 11.94 -10.03
CA ASN A 92 12.34 12.94 -10.60
C ASN A 92 12.34 14.27 -9.83
N PHE A 93 13.05 14.34 -8.70
CA PHE A 93 13.17 15.54 -7.89
C PHE A 93 14.51 16.26 -8.18
N PRO A 94 14.55 17.59 -8.37
CA PRO A 94 13.47 18.56 -8.22
C PRO A 94 12.62 18.79 -9.50
N GLY A 95 12.77 17.94 -10.50
CA GLY A 95 12.21 18.13 -11.84
C GLY A 95 13.21 18.75 -12.81
N GLU A 96 12.83 18.82 -14.08
CA GLU A 96 13.66 19.35 -15.16
C GLU A 96 12.81 20.19 -16.13
N ALA A 97 13.41 21.22 -16.73
CA ALA A 97 12.75 22.11 -17.70
C ALA A 97 11.40 22.73 -17.26
N GLY A 98 11.18 22.89 -15.95
CA GLY A 98 9.94 23.43 -15.39
C GLY A 98 8.81 22.40 -15.22
N GLU A 99 9.11 21.12 -15.42
CA GLU A 99 8.20 20.00 -15.20
C GLU A 99 8.67 19.12 -14.03
N SER A 100 7.72 18.60 -13.25
CA SER A 100 7.98 17.64 -12.18
C SER A 100 7.10 16.41 -12.40
N ILE A 101 7.74 15.30 -12.70
CA ILE A 101 7.06 14.03 -13.03
C ILE A 101 6.95 13.20 -11.76
N TYR A 102 5.73 12.87 -11.35
CA TYR A 102 5.46 12.00 -10.20
C TYR A 102 5.58 10.53 -10.64
N GLY A 103 6.79 10.13 -11.04
CA GLY A 103 7.08 8.84 -11.66
C GLY A 103 6.92 7.65 -10.72
N GLU A 104 6.96 7.87 -9.42
CA GLU A 104 6.66 6.89 -8.38
C GLU A 104 5.17 6.56 -8.25
N ARG A 105 4.30 7.36 -8.88
CA ARG A 105 2.84 7.16 -8.88
C ARG A 105 2.30 7.07 -7.44
N ILE A 106 1.65 5.96 -7.08
CA ILE A 106 1.08 5.73 -5.75
C ILE A 106 2.11 5.18 -4.74
N PHE A 107 3.30 4.79 -5.21
CA PHE A 107 4.36 4.24 -4.38
C PHE A 107 5.16 5.38 -3.73
N VAL A 108 4.52 6.09 -2.79
CA VAL A 108 5.12 7.19 -2.02
C VAL A 108 5.32 6.76 -0.57
N GLY A 109 6.49 7.09 -0.01
CA GLY A 109 6.85 6.72 1.37
C GLY A 109 6.84 5.21 1.56
N TYR A 110 6.35 4.72 2.72
CA TYR A 110 6.36 3.28 3.05
C TYR A 110 5.71 2.38 2.00
N ARG A 111 4.76 2.89 1.19
CA ARG A 111 4.18 2.13 0.07
C ARG A 111 5.25 1.64 -0.90
N TYR A 112 6.27 2.45 -1.16
CA TYR A 112 7.43 2.09 -1.99
C TYR A 112 8.37 1.13 -1.27
N TYR A 113 8.80 1.50 -0.06
CA TYR A 113 9.77 0.72 0.72
C TYR A 113 9.28 -0.70 0.99
N ASP A 114 8.03 -0.84 1.42
CA ASP A 114 7.43 -2.15 1.70
C ASP A 114 7.31 -2.99 0.44
N THR A 115 6.85 -2.40 -0.67
CA THR A 115 6.65 -3.11 -1.94
C THR A 115 7.96 -3.58 -2.56
N LEU A 116 9.02 -2.77 -2.47
CA LEU A 116 10.35 -3.13 -2.97
C LEU A 116 11.23 -3.84 -1.92
N GLN A 117 10.71 -4.04 -0.71
CA GLN A 117 11.44 -4.64 0.41
C GLN A 117 12.76 -3.91 0.72
N ILE A 118 12.74 -2.59 0.62
CA ILE A 118 13.87 -1.73 0.97
C ILE A 118 13.75 -1.38 2.45
N GLU A 119 14.74 -1.78 3.24
CA GLU A 119 14.76 -1.49 4.67
C GLU A 119 15.07 0.00 4.94
N PRO A 120 14.13 0.78 5.52
CA PRO A 120 14.38 2.16 5.88
C PRO A 120 15.26 2.26 7.14
N LEU A 121 15.75 3.46 7.46
CA LEU A 121 16.39 3.73 8.75
C LEU A 121 15.37 3.64 9.89
N PHE A 122 14.21 4.26 9.69
CA PHE A 122 13.04 4.06 10.54
C PHE A 122 11.77 4.00 9.67
N PRO A 123 10.92 2.98 9.85
CA PRO A 123 9.72 2.81 9.03
C PRO A 123 8.62 3.79 9.41
N PHE A 124 7.66 3.99 8.50
CA PHE A 124 6.46 4.77 8.79
C PHE A 124 5.72 4.22 10.00
N GLY A 125 5.23 5.12 10.85
CA GLY A 125 4.53 4.74 12.08
C GLY A 125 5.43 4.16 13.16
N HIS A 126 6.76 4.17 13.02
CA HIS A 126 7.68 3.75 14.08
C HIS A 126 7.71 4.73 15.25
N GLY A 127 7.85 4.23 16.46
CA GLY A 127 8.07 5.04 17.65
C GLY A 127 8.03 4.21 18.92
N LEU A 128 9.03 4.41 19.77
CA LEU A 128 9.23 3.68 21.02
C LEU A 128 8.48 4.36 22.18
N SER A 129 8.44 3.66 23.32
CA SER A 129 7.78 4.07 24.56
C SER A 129 8.62 3.57 25.76
N TYR A 130 8.51 4.23 26.90
CA TYR A 130 9.12 3.79 28.17
C TYR A 130 8.34 2.64 28.84
N THR A 131 7.21 2.24 28.26
CA THR A 131 6.45 1.05 28.62
C THR A 131 6.25 0.15 27.42
N THR A 132 5.91 -1.11 27.67
CA THR A 132 5.62 -2.11 26.63
C THR A 132 4.12 -2.29 26.47
N PHE A 133 3.70 -2.54 25.23
CA PHE A 133 2.31 -2.85 24.90
C PHE A 133 2.21 -4.21 24.23
N ASP A 134 1.21 -4.97 24.64
CA ASP A 134 0.83 -6.25 24.07
C ASP A 134 -0.45 -6.09 23.22
N TYR A 135 -0.51 -6.86 22.14
CA TYR A 135 -1.58 -6.84 21.15
C TYR A 135 -2.24 -8.22 21.23
N GLY A 136 -3.39 -8.28 21.90
CA GLY A 136 -4.16 -9.50 22.09
C GLY A 136 -5.05 -9.83 20.89
N ASP A 137 -6.17 -10.51 21.13
CA ASP A 137 -7.03 -11.00 20.05
C ASP A 137 -7.59 -9.89 19.15
N MET A 138 -7.60 -10.17 17.84
CA MET A 138 -8.29 -9.39 16.82
C MET A 138 -9.57 -10.09 16.37
N THR A 139 -10.66 -9.35 16.29
CA THR A 139 -11.95 -9.82 15.77
C THR A 139 -12.42 -8.93 14.63
N VAL A 140 -13.17 -9.54 13.70
CA VAL A 140 -13.86 -8.85 12.61
C VAL A 140 -15.35 -9.15 12.72
N SER A 141 -16.22 -8.18 12.41
CA SER A 141 -17.67 -8.36 12.54
C SER A 141 -18.24 -9.42 11.59
N GLN A 142 -17.57 -9.66 10.47
CA GLN A 142 -17.95 -10.63 9.45
C GLN A 142 -16.72 -11.04 8.62
N ALA A 143 -16.62 -12.31 8.26
CA ALA A 143 -15.54 -12.82 7.38
C ALA A 143 -15.81 -12.56 5.89
N HIS A 144 -17.08 -12.31 5.54
CA HIS A 144 -17.53 -12.00 4.20
C HIS A 144 -18.33 -10.70 4.23
N MET A 145 -18.01 -9.76 3.35
CA MET A 145 -18.72 -8.48 3.23
C MET A 145 -18.96 -8.13 1.77
N SER A 146 -19.92 -7.24 1.52
CA SER A 146 -20.08 -6.51 0.28
C SER A 146 -19.55 -5.09 0.38
N ASP A 147 -19.45 -4.41 -0.75
CA ASP A 147 -19.15 -2.97 -0.85
C ASP A 147 -20.29 -2.06 -0.34
N SER A 148 -21.42 -2.63 0.10
CA SER A 148 -22.48 -1.88 0.82
C SER A 148 -22.37 -1.98 2.34
N ASP A 149 -21.53 -2.89 2.84
CA ASP A 149 -21.38 -3.14 4.26
C ASP A 149 -20.29 -2.25 4.90
N THR A 150 -20.33 -2.18 6.23
CA THR A 150 -19.23 -1.66 7.04
C THR A 150 -18.66 -2.78 7.88
N LEU A 151 -17.36 -3.02 7.78
CA LEU A 151 -16.65 -3.99 8.59
C LEU A 151 -16.12 -3.33 9.85
N THR A 152 -16.49 -3.88 11.01
CA THR A 152 -15.90 -3.47 12.29
C THR A 152 -14.75 -4.41 12.64
N VAL A 153 -13.57 -3.85 12.87
CA VAL A 153 -12.38 -4.57 13.33
C VAL A 153 -12.07 -4.12 14.75
N SER A 154 -11.90 -5.07 15.67
CA SER A 154 -11.57 -4.77 17.06
C SER A 154 -10.32 -5.52 17.50
N ALA A 155 -9.53 -4.89 18.37
CA ALA A 155 -8.36 -5.52 18.99
C ALA A 155 -8.20 -5.08 20.45
N THR A 156 -7.68 -5.97 21.29
CA THR A 156 -7.37 -5.67 22.69
C THR A 156 -5.92 -5.25 22.84
N ILE A 157 -5.67 -4.09 23.43
CA ILE A 157 -4.33 -3.56 23.69
C ILE A 157 -4.11 -3.47 25.19
N SER A 158 -3.00 -4.01 25.65
CA SER A 158 -2.64 -4.06 27.08
C SER A 158 -1.31 -3.37 27.32
N ASN A 159 -1.22 -2.55 28.37
CA ASN A 159 0.07 -2.03 28.81
C ASN A 159 0.70 -3.04 29.78
N THR A 160 1.75 -3.71 29.31
CA THR A 160 2.43 -4.78 30.06
C THR A 160 3.65 -4.29 30.85
N GLY A 161 4.02 -3.02 30.68
CA GLY A 161 5.15 -2.44 31.40
C GLY A 161 4.75 -1.79 32.73
N LYS A 162 5.69 -1.03 33.29
CA LYS A 162 5.59 -0.46 34.65
C LYS A 162 5.20 1.02 34.66
N MET A 163 5.08 1.65 33.49
CA MET A 163 4.77 3.08 33.37
C MET A 163 3.46 3.27 32.60
N ALA A 164 2.66 4.27 32.98
CA ALA A 164 1.55 4.68 32.13
C ALA A 164 2.09 5.13 30.75
N GLY A 165 1.35 4.83 29.69
CA GLY A 165 1.78 5.16 28.35
C GLY A 165 0.61 5.30 27.40
N LYS A 166 0.90 5.81 26.20
CA LYS A 166 -0.06 5.85 25.10
C LYS A 166 0.48 5.06 23.93
N GLU A 167 -0.33 4.15 23.39
CA GLU A 167 -0.01 3.40 22.19
C GLU A 167 -0.85 3.90 21.01
N VAL A 168 -0.25 3.94 19.83
CA VAL A 168 -0.95 4.21 18.56
C VAL A 168 -1.05 2.90 17.80
N VAL A 169 -2.24 2.30 17.86
CA VAL A 169 -2.59 1.10 17.11
C VAL A 169 -2.87 1.49 15.67
N GLN A 170 -2.22 0.83 14.72
CA GLN A 170 -2.34 1.14 13.29
C GLN A 170 -2.98 -0.05 12.57
N LEU A 171 -4.00 0.22 11.76
CA LEU A 171 -4.70 -0.75 10.93
C LEU A 171 -4.33 -0.54 9.46
N TYR A 172 -3.86 -1.61 8.84
CA TYR A 172 -3.47 -1.69 7.44
C TYR A 172 -4.36 -2.68 6.68
N VAL A 173 -4.61 -2.40 5.40
CA VAL A 173 -5.29 -3.31 4.47
C VAL A 173 -4.35 -3.65 3.33
N SER A 174 -4.24 -4.93 3.01
CA SER A 174 -3.54 -5.48 1.85
C SER A 174 -4.55 -6.07 0.87
N ASP A 175 -4.28 -5.88 -0.42
CA ASP A 175 -5.03 -6.44 -1.54
C ASP A 175 -4.06 -7.22 -2.44
N PRO A 176 -3.90 -8.53 -2.20
CA PRO A 176 -2.97 -9.37 -2.94
C PRO A 176 -3.43 -9.70 -4.37
N GLN A 177 -4.69 -9.42 -4.72
CA GLN A 177 -5.31 -9.88 -5.97
C GLN A 177 -6.00 -8.73 -6.71
N SER A 178 -5.27 -7.63 -6.93
CA SER A 178 -5.80 -6.48 -7.66
C SER A 178 -5.46 -6.52 -9.16
N SER A 179 -6.40 -6.03 -9.99
CA SER A 179 -6.18 -5.84 -11.43
C SER A 179 -5.23 -4.69 -11.78
N LEU A 180 -5.00 -3.75 -10.84
CA LEU A 180 -4.00 -2.70 -10.96
C LEU A 180 -2.91 -2.86 -9.90
N GLN A 181 -1.75 -2.27 -10.16
CA GLN A 181 -0.68 -2.26 -9.17
C GLN A 181 -1.13 -1.53 -7.90
N ARG A 182 -0.90 -2.17 -6.75
CA ARG A 182 -1.18 -1.63 -5.41
C ARG A 182 0.04 -1.73 -4.50
N PRO A 183 0.16 -0.86 -3.49
CA PRO A 183 1.12 -1.05 -2.41
C PRO A 183 0.87 -2.37 -1.68
N LEU A 184 1.94 -2.97 -1.14
CA LEU A 184 1.83 -4.20 -0.34
C LEU A 184 0.76 -4.11 0.76
N LYS A 185 0.63 -2.93 1.39
CA LYS A 185 -0.41 -2.61 2.36
C LYS A 185 -0.59 -1.11 2.47
N GLU A 186 -1.75 -0.69 2.94
CA GLU A 186 -2.09 0.72 3.11
C GLU A 186 -2.76 0.98 4.47
N LEU A 187 -2.31 2.00 5.19
CA LEU A 187 -2.95 2.46 6.43
C LEU A 187 -4.38 2.92 6.13
N LYS A 188 -5.37 2.35 6.84
CA LYS A 188 -6.79 2.73 6.73
C LYS A 188 -7.37 3.27 8.04
N GLY A 189 -6.70 3.04 9.16
CA GLY A 189 -7.11 3.62 10.43
C GLY A 189 -6.00 3.61 11.47
N PHE A 190 -6.11 4.48 12.47
CA PHE A 190 -5.28 4.41 13.66
C PHE A 190 -6.07 4.87 14.88
N SER A 191 -5.73 4.35 16.05
CA SER A 191 -6.35 4.73 17.32
C SER A 191 -5.27 4.90 18.38
N LYS A 192 -5.33 6.02 19.10
CA LYS A 192 -4.38 6.31 20.20
C LYS A 192 -5.06 6.06 21.54
N VAL A 193 -4.58 5.06 22.27
CA VAL A 193 -5.13 4.67 23.58
C VAL A 193 -4.17 5.00 24.70
N SER A 194 -4.70 5.51 25.81
CA SER A 194 -3.95 5.74 27.05
C SER A 194 -4.22 4.60 28.03
N LEU A 195 -3.16 4.01 28.57
CA LEU A 195 -3.23 2.84 29.44
C LEU A 195 -2.29 3.00 30.65
N LYS A 196 -2.83 2.76 31.85
CA LYS A 196 -2.04 2.56 33.08
C LYS A 196 -1.33 1.19 33.03
N PRO A 197 -0.29 0.96 33.84
CA PRO A 197 0.32 -0.36 33.97
C PRO A 197 -0.72 -1.45 34.26
N GLY A 198 -0.71 -2.52 33.47
CA GLY A 198 -1.66 -3.64 33.58
C GLY A 198 -3.07 -3.37 33.04
N GLU A 199 -3.37 -2.16 32.54
CA GLU A 199 -4.68 -1.84 31.95
C GLU A 199 -4.76 -2.37 30.52
N SER A 200 -5.95 -2.86 30.15
CA SER A 200 -6.30 -3.26 28.79
C SER A 200 -7.49 -2.46 28.26
N LYS A 201 -7.47 -2.11 26.98
CA LYS A 201 -8.60 -1.49 26.26
C LYS A 201 -8.83 -2.14 24.92
N GLN A 202 -10.09 -2.20 24.51
CA GLN A 202 -10.46 -2.58 23.16
C GLN A 202 -10.48 -1.34 22.26
N VAL A 203 -9.78 -1.41 21.13
CA VAL A 203 -9.90 -0.44 20.04
C VAL A 203 -10.83 -0.98 18.97
N HIS A 204 -11.48 -0.07 18.25
CA HIS A 204 -12.43 -0.38 17.19
C HIS A 204 -12.10 0.47 15.96
N PHE A 205 -12.20 -0.15 14.78
CA PHE A 205 -12.04 0.49 13.48
C PHE A 205 -13.25 0.14 12.62
N SER A 206 -13.71 1.09 11.82
CA SER A 206 -14.77 0.88 10.84
C SER A 206 -14.17 1.03 9.45
N LEU A 207 -14.27 -0.02 8.64
CA LEU A 207 -13.82 -0.04 7.26
C LEU A 207 -15.03 -0.10 6.33
N ALA A 208 -15.11 0.85 5.41
CA ALA A 208 -16.11 0.87 4.35
C ALA A 208 -15.48 0.44 3.02
N ALA A 209 -16.30 0.26 1.97
CA ALA A 209 -15.82 -0.11 0.64
C ALA A 209 -14.61 0.71 0.16
N ARG A 210 -14.61 2.01 0.48
CA ARG A 210 -13.56 2.97 0.13
C ARG A 210 -12.17 2.55 0.62
N ASP A 211 -12.10 1.87 1.77
CA ASP A 211 -10.85 1.42 2.38
C ASP A 211 -10.23 0.25 1.59
N PHE A 212 -11.06 -0.54 0.93
CA PHE A 212 -10.67 -1.64 0.05
C PHE A 212 -10.45 -1.16 -1.40
N SER A 213 -10.95 0.01 -1.79
CA SER A 213 -10.89 0.44 -3.18
C SER A 213 -9.56 1.04 -3.62
N PHE A 214 -9.25 0.90 -4.92
CA PHE A 214 -8.29 1.72 -5.66
C PHE A 214 -9.00 2.55 -6.74
N TYR A 215 -8.33 3.57 -7.29
CA TYR A 215 -8.89 4.39 -8.36
C TYR A 215 -8.48 3.80 -9.70
N ASP A 216 -9.46 3.38 -10.50
CA ASP A 216 -9.21 2.96 -11.88
C ASP A 216 -9.39 4.17 -12.81
N PRO A 217 -8.31 4.64 -13.48
CA PRO A 217 -8.39 5.78 -14.38
C PRO A 217 -9.18 5.47 -15.67
N ARG A 218 -9.18 4.22 -16.15
CA ARG A 218 -9.95 3.80 -17.34
C ARG A 218 -11.43 3.91 -17.08
N GLN A 219 -11.83 3.59 -15.86
CA GLN A 219 -13.21 3.62 -15.40
C GLN A 219 -13.59 4.97 -14.76
N SER A 220 -12.60 5.82 -14.45
CA SER A 220 -12.76 7.10 -13.75
C SER A 220 -13.55 7.01 -12.45
N ARG A 221 -13.30 5.95 -11.66
CA ARG A 221 -14.00 5.68 -10.41
C ARG A 221 -13.17 4.87 -9.43
N TRP A 222 -13.61 4.89 -8.18
CA TRP A 222 -13.10 4.01 -7.14
C TRP A 222 -13.79 2.64 -7.23
N ILE A 223 -12.98 1.59 -7.23
CA ILE A 223 -13.42 0.21 -7.39
C ILE A 223 -12.89 -0.60 -6.21
N ALA A 224 -13.79 -1.29 -5.51
CA ALA A 224 -13.44 -2.41 -4.63
C ALA A 224 -13.72 -3.70 -5.40
N GLU A 225 -12.67 -4.41 -5.77
CA GLU A 225 -12.76 -5.69 -6.51
C GLU A 225 -13.16 -6.81 -5.56
N SER A 226 -13.86 -7.81 -6.10
CA SER A 226 -14.18 -9.02 -5.35
C SER A 226 -12.90 -9.82 -5.12
N GLY A 227 -12.62 -10.20 -3.88
CA GLY A 227 -11.35 -10.86 -3.57
C GLY A 227 -11.11 -11.05 -2.08
N GLU A 228 -9.98 -11.67 -1.77
CA GLU A 228 -9.47 -11.74 -0.40
C GLU A 228 -8.66 -10.48 -0.07
N PHE A 229 -8.90 -9.93 1.11
CA PHE A 229 -8.14 -8.82 1.67
C PHE A 229 -7.56 -9.23 3.01
N GLU A 230 -6.32 -8.83 3.28
CA GLU A 230 -5.68 -9.04 4.57
C GLU A 230 -5.75 -7.76 5.39
N ILE A 231 -6.23 -7.89 6.62
CA ILE A 231 -6.31 -6.81 7.61
C ILE A 231 -5.22 -7.05 8.63
N GLY A 232 -4.27 -6.12 8.70
CA GLY A 232 -3.17 -6.14 9.66
C GLY A 232 -3.34 -5.08 10.73
N ILE A 233 -3.12 -5.43 12.00
CA ILE A 233 -2.97 -4.48 13.10
C ILE A 233 -1.53 -4.54 13.63
N GLY A 234 -0.92 -3.38 13.78
CA GLY A 234 0.48 -3.26 14.21
C GLY A 234 0.80 -2.00 14.99
N ALA A 235 2.02 -1.97 15.52
CA ALA A 235 2.58 -0.82 16.24
C ALA A 235 3.35 0.14 15.31
N SER A 236 3.65 -0.30 14.09
CA SER A 236 4.21 0.48 12.97
C SER A 236 3.96 -0.25 11.63
N SER A 237 4.28 0.36 10.50
CA SER A 237 4.20 -0.31 9.18
C SER A 237 5.10 -1.56 9.06
N ALA A 238 6.15 -1.65 9.87
CA ALA A 238 7.08 -2.80 9.89
C ALA A 238 6.86 -3.75 11.08
N ASP A 239 5.90 -3.46 11.96
CA ASP A 239 5.60 -4.25 13.17
C ASP A 239 4.11 -4.58 13.19
N ILE A 240 3.70 -5.45 12.27
CA ILE A 240 2.35 -6.02 12.18
C ILE A 240 2.30 -7.24 13.08
N ARG A 241 1.37 -7.25 14.04
CA ARG A 241 1.30 -8.25 15.12
C ARG A 241 0.07 -9.15 15.01
N LEU A 242 -1.01 -8.64 14.43
CA LEU A 242 -2.28 -9.35 14.26
C LEU A 242 -2.68 -9.30 12.80
N ASN A 243 -3.16 -10.41 12.25
CA ASN A 243 -3.67 -10.50 10.88
C ASN A 243 -4.98 -11.29 10.83
N GLN A 244 -5.90 -10.87 9.97
CA GLN A 244 -7.13 -11.59 9.62
C GLN A 244 -7.38 -11.43 8.13
N THR A 245 -7.92 -12.46 7.49
CA THR A 245 -8.35 -12.39 6.09
C THR A 245 -9.86 -12.27 6.04
N ILE A 246 -10.35 -11.37 5.20
CA ILE A 246 -11.77 -11.25 4.87
C ILE A 246 -11.96 -11.39 3.37
N ARG A 247 -13.17 -11.72 2.94
CA ARG A 247 -13.53 -11.75 1.52
C ARG A 247 -14.55 -10.66 1.22
N LEU A 248 -14.23 -9.80 0.25
CA LEU A 248 -15.15 -8.78 -0.27
C LEU A 248 -15.82 -9.30 -1.54
N SER A 249 -17.12 -9.06 -1.69
CA SER A 249 -17.88 -9.30 -2.92
C SER A 249 -18.42 -7.98 -3.44
N SER A 250 -17.90 -7.53 -4.58
CA SER A 250 -18.31 -6.27 -5.18
C SER A 250 -19.71 -6.38 -5.76
N THR A 251 -20.56 -5.40 -5.48
CA THR A 251 -21.87 -5.22 -6.11
C THR A 251 -21.85 -4.14 -7.18
N GLN A 252 -20.71 -3.46 -7.38
CA GLN A 252 -20.54 -2.46 -8.43
C GLN A 252 -20.74 -3.08 -9.81
N GLU A 253 -21.58 -2.47 -10.64
CA GLU A 253 -21.68 -2.84 -12.06
C GLU A 253 -20.81 -1.91 -12.90
N LEU A 254 -19.84 -2.52 -13.59
CA LEU A 254 -18.87 -1.81 -14.41
C LEU A 254 -19.09 -2.15 -15.88
N ASN A 255 -19.11 -1.14 -16.76
CA ASN A 255 -19.00 -1.39 -18.18
C ASN A 255 -17.59 -1.91 -18.51
N TYR A 256 -17.49 -2.80 -19.50
CA TYR A 256 -16.19 -3.19 -20.05
C TYR A 256 -15.53 -1.99 -20.75
N VAL A 257 -14.26 -1.75 -20.43
CA VAL A 257 -13.41 -0.77 -21.13
C VAL A 257 -12.48 -1.53 -22.07
N ILE A 258 -12.97 -1.82 -23.27
CA ILE A 258 -12.27 -2.58 -24.30
C ILE A 258 -11.98 -1.66 -25.50
N ASP A 259 -10.83 -1.79 -26.12
CA ASP A 259 -10.51 -1.13 -27.38
C ASP A 259 -9.75 -2.09 -28.32
N GLU A 260 -9.25 -1.57 -29.44
CA GLU A 260 -8.54 -2.38 -30.44
C GLU A 260 -7.17 -2.87 -29.95
N TYR A 261 -6.64 -2.32 -28.85
CA TYR A 261 -5.40 -2.73 -28.20
C TYR A 261 -5.61 -3.70 -27.03
N THR A 262 -6.85 -3.91 -26.59
CA THR A 262 -7.20 -4.98 -25.64
C THR A 262 -6.73 -6.33 -26.18
N PHE A 263 -6.12 -7.13 -25.31
CA PHE A 263 -5.60 -8.44 -25.67
C PHE A 263 -6.74 -9.46 -25.79
N PHE A 264 -6.59 -10.40 -26.72
CA PHE A 264 -7.56 -11.47 -26.91
C PHE A 264 -7.82 -12.27 -25.62
N ARG A 265 -6.76 -12.52 -24.84
CA ARG A 265 -6.82 -13.16 -23.53
C ARG A 265 -7.87 -12.56 -22.61
N GLU A 266 -7.95 -11.22 -22.55
CA GLU A 266 -8.87 -10.50 -21.65
C GLU A 266 -10.35 -10.84 -21.96
N LEU A 267 -10.68 -11.06 -23.23
CA LEU A 267 -12.04 -11.47 -23.63
C LEU A 267 -12.24 -12.99 -23.52
N TRP A 268 -11.18 -13.78 -23.75
CA TRP A 268 -11.26 -15.25 -23.74
C TRP A 268 -11.35 -15.84 -22.34
N GLU A 269 -10.73 -15.21 -21.35
CA GLU A 269 -10.72 -15.68 -19.96
C GLU A 269 -11.93 -15.17 -19.15
N ASP A 270 -12.63 -14.14 -19.63
CA ASP A 270 -13.82 -13.59 -18.98
C ASP A 270 -15.10 -14.33 -19.42
N ALA A 271 -15.85 -14.84 -18.45
CA ALA A 271 -17.00 -15.69 -18.68
C ALA A 271 -18.15 -15.02 -19.47
N LYS A 272 -18.25 -13.68 -19.47
CA LYS A 272 -19.33 -12.97 -20.17
C LYS A 272 -18.92 -12.59 -21.59
N THR A 273 -17.68 -12.19 -21.80
CA THR A 273 -17.17 -11.76 -23.11
C THR A 273 -16.71 -12.93 -23.97
N LYS A 274 -16.31 -14.06 -23.38
CA LYS A 274 -15.91 -15.26 -24.13
C LYS A 274 -16.97 -15.78 -25.10
N PRO A 275 -18.25 -15.97 -24.72
CA PRO A 275 -19.28 -16.40 -25.67
C PRO A 275 -19.47 -15.43 -26.83
N LEU A 276 -19.37 -14.12 -26.54
CA LEU A 276 -19.47 -13.08 -27.55
C LEU A 276 -18.26 -13.10 -28.50
N LEU A 277 -17.05 -13.31 -27.98
CA LEU A 277 -15.83 -13.46 -28.77
C LEU A 277 -15.94 -14.69 -29.70
N ILE A 278 -16.48 -15.80 -29.22
CA ILE A 278 -16.70 -17.04 -29.97
C ILE A 278 -17.53 -16.83 -31.25
N GLU A 279 -18.52 -15.93 -31.23
CA GLU A 279 -19.33 -15.59 -32.42
C GLU A 279 -18.50 -15.01 -33.59
N TYR A 280 -17.30 -14.51 -33.30
CA TYR A 280 -16.39 -13.91 -34.28
C TYR A 280 -15.16 -14.78 -34.54
N MET A 281 -15.10 -16.01 -34.03
CA MET A 281 -13.93 -16.88 -34.23
C MET A 281 -13.89 -17.46 -35.65
N PRO A 282 -12.71 -17.47 -36.29
CA PRO A 282 -12.53 -18.11 -37.59
C PRO A 282 -12.73 -19.63 -37.47
N GLU A 283 -13.09 -20.28 -38.58
CA GLU A 283 -13.46 -21.70 -38.59
C GLU A 283 -12.31 -22.61 -38.14
N TRP A 284 -11.07 -22.21 -38.45
CA TRP A 284 -9.89 -22.99 -38.09
C TRP A 284 -9.66 -23.08 -36.58
N ILE A 285 -10.20 -22.18 -35.75
CA ILE A 285 -10.12 -22.34 -34.29
C ILE A 285 -10.89 -23.58 -33.83
N GLY A 286 -11.95 -23.97 -34.55
CA GLY A 286 -12.66 -25.23 -34.29
C GLY A 286 -11.76 -26.47 -34.45
N THR A 287 -10.69 -26.38 -35.24
CA THR A 287 -9.71 -27.48 -35.35
C THR A 287 -8.81 -27.61 -34.13
N GLN A 288 -8.81 -26.61 -33.24
CA GLN A 288 -8.09 -26.60 -31.97
C GLN A 288 -8.98 -27.05 -30.79
N THR A 289 -10.21 -27.48 -31.07
CA THR A 289 -11.14 -28.01 -30.07
C THR A 289 -11.16 -29.53 -30.14
N ALA A 290 -11.05 -30.20 -28.99
CA ALA A 290 -11.14 -31.65 -28.93
C ALA A 290 -12.51 -32.15 -29.44
N GLU A 291 -12.54 -33.32 -30.08
CA GLU A 291 -13.76 -33.88 -30.66
C GLU A 291 -14.88 -34.00 -29.62
N GLY A 292 -16.06 -33.46 -29.94
CA GLY A 292 -17.23 -33.44 -29.05
C GLY A 292 -17.19 -32.40 -27.94
N LYS A 293 -16.18 -31.52 -27.88
CA LYS A 293 -16.10 -30.40 -26.93
C LYS A 293 -16.62 -29.09 -27.54
N PRO A 294 -17.16 -28.17 -26.71
CA PRO A 294 -17.59 -26.86 -27.18
C PRO A 294 -16.37 -25.95 -27.45
N LEU A 295 -16.51 -24.93 -28.31
CA LEU A 295 -15.40 -24.06 -28.76
C LEU A 295 -14.74 -23.31 -27.58
N GLU A 296 -15.46 -23.12 -26.48
CA GLU A 296 -14.97 -22.56 -25.22
C GLU A 296 -13.80 -23.35 -24.64
N GLU A 297 -13.71 -24.64 -24.93
CA GLU A 297 -12.63 -25.54 -24.51
C GLU A 297 -11.49 -25.63 -25.55
N ALA A 298 -11.50 -24.80 -26.61
CA ALA A 298 -10.42 -24.78 -27.59
C ALA A 298 -9.06 -24.47 -26.94
N ASP A 299 -8.03 -25.25 -27.29
CA ASP A 299 -6.65 -24.98 -26.89
C ASP A 299 -6.07 -23.89 -27.80
N ILE A 300 -6.31 -22.64 -27.42
CA ILE A 300 -5.79 -21.51 -28.16
C ILE A 300 -4.31 -21.33 -27.82
N HIS A 301 -3.46 -21.47 -28.83
CA HIS A 301 -2.03 -21.19 -28.72
C HIS A 301 -1.77 -19.87 -27.98
N ALA A 302 -0.89 -19.91 -26.97
CA ALA A 302 -0.54 -18.74 -26.15
C ALA A 302 -0.17 -17.50 -26.97
N TYR A 303 0.48 -17.70 -28.13
CA TYR A 303 0.79 -16.63 -29.07
C TYR A 303 -0.43 -15.81 -29.48
N LEU A 304 -1.58 -16.45 -29.74
CA LEU A 304 -2.82 -15.78 -30.16
C LEU A 304 -3.50 -15.07 -28.98
N LEU A 305 -3.49 -15.68 -27.79
CA LEU A 305 -4.03 -15.07 -26.57
C LEU A 305 -3.34 -13.72 -26.28
N ASP A 306 -2.04 -13.63 -26.56
CA ASP A 306 -1.23 -12.44 -26.33
C ASP A 306 -1.19 -11.49 -27.55
N GLN A 307 -2.16 -11.58 -28.46
CA GLN A 307 -2.34 -10.59 -29.53
C GLN A 307 -3.46 -9.58 -29.20
N PRO A 308 -3.26 -8.29 -29.54
CA PRO A 308 -4.33 -7.30 -29.48
C PRO A 308 -5.37 -7.53 -30.57
N LEU A 309 -6.63 -7.15 -30.30
CA LEU A 309 -7.75 -7.33 -31.22
C LEU A 309 -7.53 -6.71 -32.61
N ILE A 310 -6.79 -5.60 -32.71
CA ILE A 310 -6.47 -4.93 -33.98
C ILE A 310 -5.72 -5.84 -34.96
N LYS A 311 -4.98 -6.83 -34.45
CA LYS A 311 -4.21 -7.75 -35.29
C LYS A 311 -5.01 -8.97 -35.74
N PHE A 312 -6.18 -9.21 -35.16
CA PHE A 312 -7.00 -10.39 -35.44
C PHE A 312 -7.34 -10.58 -36.93
N PRO A 313 -7.63 -9.53 -37.71
CA PRO A 313 -7.85 -9.67 -39.16
C PRO A 313 -6.66 -10.23 -39.93
N TYR A 314 -5.43 -10.01 -39.45
CA TYR A 314 -4.22 -10.50 -40.09
C TYR A 314 -3.99 -11.99 -39.79
N PHE A 315 -4.24 -12.42 -38.55
CA PHE A 315 -4.07 -13.83 -38.15
C PHE A 315 -5.13 -14.76 -38.74
N THR A 316 -6.31 -14.21 -38.98
CA THR A 316 -7.42 -14.95 -39.57
C THR A 316 -7.42 -14.90 -41.09
N ALA A 317 -6.34 -14.39 -41.71
CA ALA A 317 -6.24 -14.19 -43.16
C ALA A 317 -7.46 -13.46 -43.77
N GLY A 318 -8.10 -12.58 -42.98
CA GLY A 318 -9.29 -11.83 -43.38
C GLY A 318 -10.64 -12.50 -43.12
N GLU A 319 -10.70 -13.74 -42.58
CA GLU A 319 -11.96 -14.37 -42.15
C GLU A 319 -12.70 -13.50 -41.12
N VAL A 320 -11.95 -12.79 -40.28
CA VAL A 320 -12.50 -11.81 -39.34
C VAL A 320 -12.08 -10.41 -39.77
N SER A 321 -13.03 -9.65 -40.29
CA SER A 321 -12.79 -8.30 -40.77
C SER A 321 -12.56 -7.28 -39.65
N LYS A 322 -11.93 -6.15 -39.99
CA LYS A 322 -11.81 -5.00 -39.07
C LYS A 322 -13.18 -4.52 -38.56
N GLN A 323 -14.22 -4.61 -39.39
CA GLN A 323 -15.56 -4.17 -38.99
C GLN A 323 -16.22 -5.13 -38.00
N GLN A 324 -15.97 -6.43 -38.13
CA GLN A 324 -16.37 -7.41 -37.13
C GLN A 324 -15.70 -7.14 -35.78
N ILE A 325 -14.42 -6.79 -35.76
CA ILE A 325 -13.72 -6.38 -34.52
C ILE A 325 -14.33 -5.10 -33.92
N ILE A 326 -14.60 -4.09 -34.73
CA ILE A 326 -15.25 -2.86 -34.25
C ILE A 326 -16.64 -3.15 -33.65
N GLU A 327 -17.41 -4.06 -34.26
CA GLU A 327 -18.71 -4.45 -33.75
C GLU A 327 -18.61 -5.27 -32.46
N LEU A 328 -17.68 -6.22 -32.38
CA LEU A 328 -17.36 -6.97 -31.16
C LEU A 328 -17.07 -6.00 -30.01
N ILE A 329 -16.15 -5.04 -30.21
CA ILE A 329 -15.79 -4.02 -29.22
C ILE A 329 -17.02 -3.21 -28.78
N LYS A 330 -17.85 -2.78 -29.74
CA LYS A 330 -19.09 -2.03 -29.42
C LYS A 330 -20.07 -2.85 -28.60
N ARG A 331 -20.21 -4.16 -28.88
CA ARG A 331 -21.07 -5.06 -28.13
C ARG A 331 -20.53 -5.27 -26.72
N CYS A 332 -19.24 -5.56 -26.55
CA CYS A 332 -18.64 -5.71 -25.23
C CYS A 332 -18.79 -4.43 -24.37
N LYS A 333 -18.61 -3.23 -24.95
CA LYS A 333 -18.78 -1.95 -24.23
C LYS A 333 -20.19 -1.71 -23.66
N ARG A 334 -21.22 -2.40 -24.17
CA ARG A 334 -22.60 -2.32 -23.66
C ARG A 334 -22.87 -3.33 -22.55
N MET A 335 -21.95 -4.25 -22.30
CA MET A 335 -22.06 -5.26 -21.26
C MET A 335 -21.52 -4.72 -19.95
N THR A 336 -22.01 -5.28 -18.85
CA THR A 336 -21.51 -4.99 -17.51
C THR A 336 -20.93 -6.23 -16.84
N TYR A 337 -19.98 -6.02 -15.94
CA TYR A 337 -19.43 -7.04 -15.06
C TYR A 337 -19.37 -6.53 -13.61
N ARG A 338 -19.18 -7.46 -12.68
CA ARG A 338 -18.87 -7.14 -11.30
C ARG A 338 -17.38 -7.40 -11.10
N PRO A 339 -16.63 -6.42 -10.59
CA PRO A 339 -15.18 -6.49 -10.51
C PRO A 339 -14.72 -7.33 -9.34
#